data_AF-A0A1G3H422-F1
#
_entry.id   AF-A0A1G3H422-F1
#
_cell.length_a   1.000
_cell.length_b   1.000
_cell.length_c   1.000
_cell.angle_alpha   90.00
_cell.angle_beta   90.00
_cell.angle_gamma   90.00
#
_symmetry.space_group_name_H-M   'P 1'
#
loop_
_entity.id
_entity.type
_entity.pdbx_description
1 polymer ?
#
loop_
_entity_poly.entity_id
_entity_poly.type
_entity_poly.pdbx_seq_one_letter_code
_entity_poly.pdbx_strand_id
1 'polypeptide(L)'
;MKLKDYITKGIDAKHGVIALAEYLGVDRTYLPRARAGRQGLPGYACVKLAQLIGEDERRVIAASELVTEKNPERRAVWLPFVQEIAQNARQQTVQKVQSSIL
;
A
#
# COMPACT_ATOMS: atom_id res chain seq x y z
N MET A 1 3.97 -1.25 -4.67
CA MET A 1 4.34 -1.53 -3.25
C MET A 1 3.40 -2.59 -2.69
N LYS A 2 3.83 -3.32 -1.64
CA LYS A 2 2.98 -4.31 -0.92
C LYS A 2 2.36 -3.66 0.32
N LEU A 3 1.31 -4.27 0.88
CA LEU A 3 0.64 -3.78 2.10
C LEU A 3 1.62 -3.59 3.27
N LYS A 4 2.57 -4.52 3.43
CA LYS A 4 3.64 -4.44 4.46
C LYS A 4 4.42 -3.12 4.39
N ASP A 5 4.65 -2.60 3.19
CA ASP A 5 5.46 -1.40 2.97
C ASP A 5 4.67 -0.17 3.44
N TYR A 6 3.38 -0.08 3.08
CA TYR A 6 2.50 0.99 3.56
C TYR A 6 2.34 0.95 5.09
N ILE A 7 2.14 -0.24 5.66
CA ILE A 7 2.06 -0.40 7.12
C ILE A 7 3.36 0.05 7.80
N THR A 8 4.51 -0.27 7.23
CA THR A 8 5.81 0.16 7.79
C THR A 8 5.93 1.69 7.75
N LYS A 9 5.61 2.34 6.63
CA LYS A 9 5.55 3.82 6.55
C LYS A 9 4.61 4.42 7.59
N GLY A 10 3.44 3.81 7.80
CA GLY A 10 2.48 4.26 8.81
C GLY A 10 3.01 4.11 10.24
N ILE A 11 3.75 3.03 10.52
CA ILE A 11 4.37 2.81 11.84
C ILE A 11 5.40 3.90 12.09
N ASP A 12 6.22 4.23 11.08
CA ASP A 12 7.22 5.28 11.18
C ASP A 12 6.55 6.65 11.42
N ALA A 13 5.48 6.96 10.68
CA ALA A 13 4.72 8.21 10.80
C ALA A 13 3.98 8.38 12.15
N LYS A 14 3.64 7.28 12.84
CA LYS A 14 3.00 7.29 14.16
C LYS A 14 3.94 6.92 15.30
N HIS A 15 5.22 6.69 15.00
CA HIS A 15 6.24 6.27 15.96
C HIS A 15 5.87 5.00 16.75
N GLY A 16 5.16 4.05 16.13
CA GLY A 16 4.84 2.77 16.78
C GLY A 16 3.62 2.03 16.22
N VAL A 17 3.62 0.71 16.44
CA VAL A 17 2.53 -0.19 16.00
C VAL A 17 1.22 0.09 16.75
N ILE A 18 1.30 0.34 18.06
CA ILE A 18 0.12 0.60 18.90
C ILE A 18 -0.55 1.91 18.49
N ALA A 19 0.23 2.98 18.38
CA ALA A 19 -0.26 4.30 17.96
C ALA A 19 -0.89 4.25 16.56
N LEU A 20 -0.30 3.49 15.63
CA LEU A 20 -0.91 3.27 14.32
C LEU A 20 -2.23 2.50 14.42
N ALA A 21 -2.31 1.45 15.24
CA ALA A 21 -3.53 0.65 15.41
C ALA A 21 -4.71 1.49 15.88
N GLU A 22 -4.46 2.32 16.90
CA GLU A 22 -5.44 3.25 17.46
C GLU A 22 -5.89 4.28 16.42
N TYR A 23 -4.95 4.88 15.69
CA TYR A 23 -5.26 5.83 14.63
C TYR A 23 -6.12 5.19 13.52
N LEU A 24 -5.74 3.99 13.08
CA LEU A 24 -6.46 3.25 12.06
C LEU A 24 -7.81 2.74 12.56
N GLY A 25 -8.02 2.64 13.87
CA GLY A 25 -9.26 2.11 14.47
C GLY A 25 -9.37 0.58 14.40
N VAL A 26 -8.23 -0.12 14.36
CA VAL A 26 -8.15 -1.58 14.30
C VAL A 26 -7.55 -2.15 15.58
N ASP A 27 -7.82 -3.43 15.86
CA ASP A 27 -7.23 -4.11 17.01
C ASP A 27 -5.70 -4.14 16.96
N ARG A 28 -5.04 -4.08 18.12
CA ARG A 28 -3.57 -4.03 18.24
C ARG A 28 -2.90 -5.29 17.67
N THR A 29 -3.57 -6.44 17.72
CA THR A 29 -3.07 -7.69 17.13
C THR A 29 -3.31 -7.77 15.61
N TYR A 30 -4.17 -6.90 15.07
CA TYR A 30 -4.55 -6.87 13.67
C TYR A 30 -3.38 -6.43 12.76
N LEU A 31 -2.67 -5.39 13.17
CA LEU A 31 -1.59 -4.76 12.40
C LEU A 31 -0.39 -5.69 12.17
N PRO A 32 0.14 -6.40 13.18
CA PRO A 32 1.19 -7.39 12.97
C PRO A 32 0.80 -8.48 11.98
N ARG A 33 -0.45 -8.98 12.05
CA ARG A 33 -0.97 -9.99 11.12
C ARG A 33 -1.11 -9.46 9.69
N ALA A 34 -1.61 -8.23 9.54
CA ALA A 34 -1.71 -7.58 8.24
C ALA A 34 -0.32 -7.31 7.63
N ARG A 35 0.63 -6.84 8.45
CA ARG A 35 2.04 -6.63 8.05
C ARG A 35 2.72 -7.92 7.62
N ALA A 36 2.39 -9.04 8.26
CA ALA A 36 2.88 -10.37 7.90
C ALA A 36 2.17 -10.97 6.67
N GLY A 37 1.23 -10.25 6.04
CA GLY A 37 0.48 -10.73 4.88
C GLY A 37 -0.47 -11.88 5.20
N ARG A 38 -0.88 -12.01 6.46
CA ARG A 38 -1.86 -13.04 6.89
C ARG A 38 -3.30 -12.60 6.69
N GLN A 39 -3.55 -11.29 6.58
CA GLN A 39 -4.85 -10.69 6.30
C GLN A 39 -4.68 -9.31 5.65
N GLY A 40 -5.72 -8.83 4.96
CA GLY A 40 -5.79 -7.43 4.53
C GLY A 40 -6.11 -6.48 5.70
N LEU A 41 -6.08 -5.18 5.43
CA LEU A 41 -6.71 -4.13 6.24
C LEU A 41 -8.15 -3.86 5.75
N PRO A 42 -9.07 -3.48 6.66
CA PRO A 42 -10.38 -2.97 6.28
C PRO A 42 -10.26 -1.71 5.40
N GLY A 43 -11.20 -1.50 4.46
CA GLY A 43 -11.14 -0.38 3.52
C GLY A 43 -10.99 1.00 4.17
N TYR A 44 -11.71 1.28 5.26
CA TYR A 44 -11.58 2.54 5.98
C TYR A 44 -10.18 2.73 6.60
N ALA A 45 -9.54 1.65 7.06
CA ALA A 45 -8.18 1.68 7.59
C ALA A 45 -7.16 1.88 6.47
N CYS A 46 -7.40 1.33 5.26
CA CYS A 46 -6.59 1.63 4.08
C CYS A 46 -6.63 3.11 3.71
N VAL A 47 -7.83 3.73 3.70
CA VAL A 47 -8.02 5.16 3.43
C VAL A 47 -7.26 6.02 4.44
N LYS A 48 -7.47 5.76 5.74
CA LYS A 48 -6.73 6.46 6.81
C LYS A 48 -5.22 6.30 6.69
N LEU A 49 -4.75 5.08 6.40
CA LEU A 49 -3.32 4.81 6.24
C LEU A 49 -2.75 5.59 5.05
N ALA A 50 -3.44 5.60 3.91
CA ALA A 50 -3.04 6.32 2.72
C ALA A 50 -2.92 7.83 2.97
N GLN A 51 -3.94 8.43 3.60
CA GLN A 51 -3.94 9.85 3.96
C GLN A 51 -2.82 10.21 4.92
N LEU A 52 -2.55 9.36 5.91
CA LEU A 52 -1.46 9.56 6.87
C LEU A 52 -0.08 9.63 6.20
N ILE A 53 0.15 8.81 5.18
CA ILE A 53 1.47 8.66 4.54
C ILE A 53 1.58 9.36 3.17
N GLY A 54 0.53 10.08 2.75
CA GLY A 54 0.49 10.80 1.48
C GLY A 54 0.47 9.90 0.24
N GLU A 55 -0.15 8.73 0.31
CA GLU A 55 -0.27 7.78 -0.80
C GLU A 55 -1.70 7.77 -1.40
N ASP A 56 -1.85 7.27 -2.63
CA ASP A 56 -3.18 7.10 -3.25
C ASP A 56 -3.96 5.98 -2.53
N GLU A 57 -5.18 6.29 -2.10
CA GLU A 57 -6.07 5.40 -1.35
C GLU A 57 -6.35 4.08 -2.09
N ARG A 58 -6.57 4.14 -3.41
CA ARG A 58 -6.84 2.95 -4.24
C ARG A 58 -5.64 2.03 -4.27
N ARG A 59 -4.42 2.57 -4.19
CA ARG A 59 -3.19 1.75 -4.15
C ARG A 59 -3.05 0.98 -2.84
N VAL A 60 -3.39 1.60 -1.72
CA VAL A 60 -3.35 0.95 -0.41
C VAL A 60 -4.46 -0.10 -0.31
N ILE A 61 -5.68 0.22 -0.79
CA ILE A 61 -6.80 -0.72 -0.88
C ILE A 61 -6.43 -1.91 -1.76
N ALA A 62 -5.95 -1.68 -2.98
CA ALA A 62 -5.56 -2.76 -3.90
C ALA A 62 -4.48 -3.67 -3.30
N ALA A 63 -3.47 -3.09 -2.65
CA ALA A 63 -2.44 -3.86 -1.96
C ALA A 63 -3.00 -4.69 -0.80
N SER A 64 -4.05 -4.21 -0.13
CA SER A 64 -4.78 -4.94 0.91
C SER A 64 -5.57 -6.11 0.36
N GLU A 65 -6.39 -5.88 -0.67
CA GLU A 65 -7.24 -6.89 -1.31
C GLU A 65 -6.40 -8.06 -1.86
N LEU A 66 -5.26 -7.74 -2.49
CA LEU A 66 -4.36 -8.73 -3.07
C LEU A 66 -3.69 -9.66 -2.04
N VAL A 67 -3.75 -9.35 -0.74
CA VAL A 67 -3.24 -10.24 0.33
C VAL A 67 -4.08 -11.51 0.43
N THR A 68 -5.40 -11.38 0.37
CA THR A 68 -6.34 -12.49 0.64
C THR A 68 -7.09 -12.97 -0.58
N GLU A 69 -7.21 -12.16 -1.64
CA GLU A 69 -7.93 -12.55 -2.85
C GLU A 69 -7.15 -13.62 -3.63
N LYS A 70 -7.78 -14.77 -3.82
CA LYS A 70 -7.22 -15.95 -4.51
C LYS A 70 -7.77 -16.11 -5.92
N ASN A 71 -8.95 -15.54 -6.20
CA ASN A 71 -9.58 -15.63 -7.50
C ASN A 71 -8.78 -14.81 -8.53
N PRO A 72 -8.27 -15.42 -9.61
CA PRO A 72 -7.44 -14.73 -10.60
C PRO A 72 -8.12 -13.54 -11.28
N GLU A 73 -9.41 -13.64 -11.59
CA GLU A 73 -10.17 -12.58 -12.27
C GLU A 73 -10.31 -11.35 -11.36
N ARG A 74 -10.63 -11.56 -10.08
CA ARG A 74 -10.69 -10.48 -9.10
C ARG A 74 -9.32 -9.87 -8.81
N ARG A 75 -8.26 -10.68 -8.78
CA ARG A 75 -6.89 -10.17 -8.69
C ARG A 75 -6.54 -9.29 -9.87
N ALA A 76 -6.97 -9.64 -11.09
CA ALA A 76 -6.71 -8.84 -12.29
C ALA A 76 -7.29 -7.43 -12.20
N VAL A 77 -8.40 -7.23 -11.48
CA VAL A 77 -8.97 -5.89 -11.21
C VAL A 77 -8.01 -5.03 -10.38
N TRP A 78 -7.34 -5.62 -9.39
CA TRP A 78 -6.51 -4.87 -8.43
C TRP A 78 -5.04 -4.72 -8.85
N LEU A 79 -4.52 -5.65 -9.64
CA LEU A 79 -3.11 -5.67 -10.06
C LEU A 79 -2.61 -4.36 -10.69
N PRO A 80 -3.36 -3.68 -11.58
CA PRO A 80 -2.91 -2.43 -12.19
C PRO A 80 -2.53 -1.35 -11.17
N PHE A 81 -3.31 -1.22 -10.08
CA PHE A 81 -3.11 -0.17 -9.07
C PHE A 81 -1.85 -0.37 -8.22
N VAL A 82 -1.32 -1.59 -8.12
CA VAL A 82 -0.07 -1.86 -7.38
C VAL A 82 1.17 -1.92 -8.28
N GLN A 83 0.96 -2.15 -9.58
CA GLN A 83 2.01 -2.25 -10.61
C GLN A 83 2.32 -0.92 -11.29
N GLU A 84 1.40 0.06 -11.27
CA GLU A 84 1.55 1.37 -11.92
C GLU A 84 2.84 2.12 -11.54
N ILE A 85 3.35 1.89 -10.32
CA ILE A 85 4.63 2.44 -9.85
C ILE A 85 5.80 1.97 -10.73
N ALA A 86 5.80 0.73 -11.21
CA ALA A 86 6.88 0.20 -12.04
C ALA A 86 6.89 0.81 -13.45
N GLN A 87 5.72 1.12 -14.01
CA GLN A 87 5.60 1.69 -15.35
C GLN A 87 5.88 3.20 -15.34
N ASN A 88 5.27 3.94 -14.41
CA ASN A 88 5.47 5.38 -14.31
C ASN A 88 6.90 5.73 -13.88
N ALA A 89 7.50 4.97 -12.95
CA ALA A 89 8.91 5.16 -12.61
C ALA A 89 9.82 4.85 -13.80
N ARG A 90 9.58 3.77 -14.57
CA ARG A 90 10.35 3.48 -15.79
C ARG A 90 10.24 4.59 -16.83
N GLN A 91 9.03 5.09 -17.08
CA GLN A 91 8.82 6.17 -18.05
C GLN A 91 9.52 7.47 -17.63
N GLN A 92 9.49 7.82 -16.34
CA GLN A 92 10.22 8.99 -15.82
C GLN A 92 11.75 8.85 -15.94
N THR A 93 12.30 7.65 -15.70
CA THR A 93 13.73 7.40 -15.87
C THR A 93 14.15 7.49 -17.34
N VAL A 94 13.37 6.92 -18.25
CA VAL A 94 13.63 6.98 -19.71
C VAL A 94 13.59 8.42 -20.22
N GLN A 95 12.57 9.19 -19.82
CA GLN A 95 12.43 10.60 -20.18
C GLN A 95 13.63 11.42 -19.70
N LYS A 96 14.04 11.24 -18.44
CA LYS A 96 15.15 12.00 -17.84
C LYS A 96 16.50 11.71 -18.53
N VAL A 97 16.76 10.46 -18.90
CA VAL A 97 17.99 10.08 -19.63
C VAL A 97 18.00 10.66 -21.04
N GLN A 98 16.87 10.66 -21.76
CA GLN A 98 16.77 11.27 -23.09
C GLN A 98 17.00 12.79 -23.04
N SER A 99 16.51 13.48 -22.00
CA SER A 99 16.71 14.91 -21.82
C SER A 99 18.13 15.32 -21.38
N SER A 100 18.97 14.37 -20.96
CA SER A 100 20.37 14.62 -20.57
C SER A 100 21.37 14.35 -21.70
N ILE A 101 20.94 13.77 -22.82
CA ILE A 101 21.77 13.41 -23.97
C ILE A 101 21.62 14.42 -25.13
N LEU A 102 20.66 15.34 -25.02
CA LEU A 102 20.50 16.53 -25.87
C LEU A 102 21.02 17.77 -25.16
#